data_AF-A0A941MZB0-F1
#
_entry.id   AF-A0A941MZB0-F1
#
_cell.length_a   1.000
_cell.length_b   1.000
_cell.length_c   1.000
_cell.angle_alpha   90.00
_cell.angle_beta   90.00
_cell.angle_gamma   90.00
#
_symmetry.space_group_name_H-M   'P 1'
#
loop_
_entity.id
_entity.type
_entity.pdbx_description
1 polymer ?
#
loop_
_entity_poly.entity_id
_entity_poly.type
_entity_poly.pdbx_seq_one_letter_code
_entity_poly.pdbx_strand_id
1 'polypeptide(L)'
;MLKQIMILMVAAVYLLAALRADAGVRSKAVQEAVEFVSKKFGKEAAEEGIELLSSKMVRLAAQHGDDVVVTAFKKVGPRAGKIVSEVGEQNSGLALRLLAKHGDEAVAIVGKRSALGAVARYGDDAAEAILKHGSVGEQLVETFAREGAEALVKVTPQNGRRLAMLAADGTMKPELMSVVTRYGDEACEFIWRNKGALATGAVLATFVASPEPYLEGTQQLVSTVAEAAVKPLADVPRVVAAEAAANTNWTPIVVCLFVGLGLWVWRWSSRVSAVTAVLHQAVSNRSTGARRVSPPSPPEQIGGGDAGSSN
;
A
#
# COMPACT_ATOMS: atom_id res chain seq x y z
N MET A 1 -55.90 -1.37 -31.20
CA MET A 1 -54.99 -2.51 -31.00
C MET A 1 -53.94 -2.67 -32.10
N LEU A 2 -54.26 -2.60 -33.41
CA LEU A 2 -53.28 -2.79 -34.50
C LEU A 2 -52.04 -1.85 -34.44
N LYS A 3 -52.23 -0.56 -34.11
CA LYS A 3 -51.11 0.42 -34.04
C LYS A 3 -50.06 0.09 -32.98
N GLN A 4 -50.45 -0.48 -31.83
CA GLN A 4 -49.51 -0.84 -30.76
C GLN A 4 -48.65 -2.05 -31.13
N ILE A 5 -49.22 -3.04 -31.84
CA ILE A 5 -48.48 -4.21 -32.31
C ILE A 5 -47.40 -3.81 -33.33
N MET A 6 -47.69 -2.83 -34.19
CA MET A 6 -46.75 -2.35 -35.20
C MET A 6 -45.55 -1.62 -34.58
N ILE A 7 -45.76 -0.82 -33.53
CA ILE A 7 -44.68 -0.11 -32.82
C ILE A 7 -43.76 -1.09 -32.08
N LEU A 8 -44.33 -2.12 -31.43
CA LEU A 8 -43.55 -3.16 -30.76
C LEU A 8 -42.69 -3.97 -31.74
N MET A 9 -43.20 -4.28 -32.93
CA MET A 9 -42.42 -4.97 -33.97
C MET A 9 -41.26 -4.10 -34.49
N VAL A 10 -41.48 -2.81 -34.74
CA VAL A 10 -40.41 -1.92 -35.21
C VAL A 10 -39.34 -1.76 -34.14
N ALA A 11 -39.72 -1.62 -32.86
CA ALA A 11 -38.79 -1.56 -31.74
C ALA A 11 -37.98 -2.87 -31.59
N ALA A 12 -38.62 -4.03 -31.73
CA ALA A 12 -37.94 -5.33 -31.68
C ALA A 12 -36.97 -5.52 -32.85
N VAL A 13 -37.33 -5.09 -34.06
CA VAL A 13 -36.44 -5.12 -35.24
C VAL A 13 -35.27 -4.17 -35.05
N TYR A 14 -35.47 -2.98 -34.48
CA TYR A 14 -34.38 -2.06 -34.14
C TYR A 14 -33.45 -2.64 -33.06
N LEU A 15 -34.00 -3.31 -32.05
CA LEU A 15 -33.23 -3.99 -31.01
C LEU A 15 -32.40 -5.15 -31.59
N LEU A 16 -33.00 -5.93 -32.50
CA LEU A 16 -32.34 -7.04 -33.19
C LEU A 16 -31.29 -6.57 -34.20
N ALA A 17 -31.48 -5.41 -34.83
CA ALA A 17 -30.50 -4.80 -35.73
C ALA A 17 -29.30 -4.25 -34.95
N ALA A 18 -29.52 -3.66 -33.76
CA ALA A 18 -28.45 -3.20 -32.88
C ALA A 18 -27.57 -4.36 -32.36
N LEU A 19 -28.14 -5.55 -32.19
CA LEU A 19 -27.42 -6.75 -31.73
C LEU A 19 -26.54 -7.43 -32.80
N ARG A 20 -26.69 -7.08 -34.09
CA ARG A 20 -25.93 -7.71 -35.20
C ARG A 20 -24.67 -6.96 -35.63
N ALA A 21 -24.33 -5.84 -34.99
CA ALA A 21 -23.23 -4.99 -35.45
C ALA A 21 -21.82 -5.39 -34.95
N ASP A 22 -21.66 -6.26 -33.95
CA ASP A 22 -20.35 -6.45 -33.28
C ASP A 22 -19.71 -7.86 -33.37
N ALA A 23 -20.32 -8.84 -34.05
CA ALA A 23 -19.86 -10.23 -33.95
C ALA A 23 -18.99 -10.73 -35.13
N GLY A 24 -18.81 -9.95 -36.20
CA GLY A 24 -18.39 -10.51 -37.51
C GLY A 24 -16.96 -10.26 -37.95
N VAL A 25 -16.25 -9.29 -37.39
CA VAL A 25 -14.93 -8.90 -37.88
C VAL A 25 -13.97 -9.08 -36.74
N ARG A 26 -13.20 -10.19 -36.75
CA ARG A 26 -11.87 -10.19 -36.10
C ARG A 26 -11.21 -8.90 -36.52
N SER A 27 -11.13 -7.92 -35.63
CA SER A 27 -10.67 -6.60 -36.05
C SER A 27 -9.26 -6.76 -36.58
N LYS A 28 -8.97 -6.08 -37.68
CA LYS A 28 -7.62 -6.08 -38.27
C LYS A 28 -6.56 -5.76 -37.21
N ALA A 29 -6.90 -4.94 -36.22
CA ALA A 29 -6.04 -4.62 -35.09
C ALA A 29 -5.63 -5.84 -34.26
N VAL A 30 -6.56 -6.76 -33.93
CA VAL A 30 -6.21 -7.99 -33.20
C VAL A 30 -5.34 -8.90 -34.05
N GLN A 31 -5.64 -9.03 -35.35
CA GLN A 31 -4.83 -9.85 -36.26
C GLN A 31 -3.40 -9.30 -36.41
N GLU A 32 -3.26 -7.99 -36.64
CA GLU A 32 -1.96 -7.30 -36.70
C GLU A 32 -1.17 -7.45 -35.39
N ALA A 33 -1.85 -7.44 -34.24
CA ALA A 33 -1.21 -7.64 -32.95
C ALA A 33 -0.71 -9.08 -32.78
N VAL A 34 -1.50 -10.08 -33.19
CA VAL A 34 -1.07 -11.49 -33.17
C VAL A 34 0.13 -11.70 -34.10
N GLU A 35 0.10 -11.12 -35.30
CA GLU A 35 1.23 -11.17 -36.24
C GLU A 35 2.47 -10.47 -35.66
N PHE A 36 2.30 -9.31 -35.03
CA PHE A 36 3.40 -8.58 -34.39
C PHE A 36 4.01 -9.38 -33.23
N VAL A 37 3.18 -9.95 -32.36
CA VAL A 37 3.63 -10.78 -31.23
C VAL A 37 4.31 -12.05 -31.74
N SER A 38 3.76 -12.71 -32.75
CA SER A 38 4.37 -13.89 -33.39
C SER A 38 5.73 -13.56 -34.02
N LYS A 39 5.83 -12.45 -34.76
CA LYS A 39 7.10 -12.04 -35.38
C LYS A 39 8.17 -11.66 -34.35
N LYS A 40 7.76 -11.02 -33.24
CA LYS A 40 8.69 -10.53 -32.20
C LYS A 40 9.06 -11.60 -31.16
N PHE A 41 8.16 -12.53 -30.86
CA PHE A 41 8.30 -13.52 -29.77
C PHE A 41 8.20 -14.98 -30.24
N GLY A 42 8.05 -15.26 -31.54
CA GLY A 42 7.84 -16.60 -32.09
C GLY A 42 9.03 -17.56 -31.94
N LYS A 43 10.22 -17.07 -31.58
CA LYS A 43 11.34 -17.96 -31.21
C LYS A 43 11.18 -18.61 -29.84
N GLU A 44 10.38 -18.02 -28.96
CA GLU A 44 10.15 -18.51 -27.58
C GLU A 44 8.79 -19.20 -27.41
N ALA A 45 7.86 -18.98 -28.34
CA ALA A 45 6.54 -19.59 -28.32
C ALA A 45 6.46 -20.75 -29.32
N ALA A 46 6.31 -21.98 -28.83
CA ALA A 46 5.94 -23.13 -29.66
C ALA A 46 4.64 -22.82 -30.45
N GLU A 47 4.50 -23.36 -31.66
CA GLU A 47 3.35 -23.08 -32.56
C GLU A 47 1.99 -23.27 -31.85
N GLU A 48 1.84 -24.30 -31.01
CA GLU A 48 0.63 -24.54 -30.20
C GLU A 48 0.30 -23.40 -29.23
N GLY A 49 1.31 -22.67 -28.77
CA GLY A 49 1.14 -21.51 -27.90
C GLY A 49 0.53 -20.31 -28.62
N ILE A 50 0.76 -20.14 -29.93
CA ILE A 50 0.29 -18.99 -30.71
C ILE A 50 -1.22 -19.06 -30.94
N GLU A 51 -1.76 -20.25 -31.24
CA GLU A 51 -3.21 -20.42 -31.44
C GLU A 51 -4.00 -20.16 -30.15
N LEU A 52 -3.51 -20.69 -29.03
CA LEU A 52 -4.10 -20.43 -27.72
C LEU A 52 -4.02 -18.96 -27.34
N LEU A 53 -2.90 -18.30 -27.64
CA LEU A 53 -2.73 -16.87 -27.39
C LEU A 53 -3.70 -16.04 -28.23
N SER A 54 -3.82 -16.35 -29.52
CA SER A 54 -4.74 -15.68 -30.46
C SER A 54 -6.19 -15.81 -30.00
N SER A 55 -6.62 -17.02 -29.64
CA SER A 55 -7.96 -17.26 -29.09
C SER A 55 -8.21 -16.47 -27.80
N LYS A 56 -7.23 -16.44 -26.88
CA LYS A 56 -7.31 -15.64 -25.65
C LYS A 56 -7.36 -14.14 -25.93
N MET A 57 -6.56 -13.64 -26.87
CA MET A 57 -6.55 -12.24 -27.26
C MET A 57 -7.90 -11.83 -27.85
N VAL A 58 -8.47 -12.62 -28.75
CA VAL A 58 -9.81 -12.38 -29.32
C VAL A 58 -10.88 -12.34 -28.22
N ARG A 59 -10.83 -13.27 -27.26
CA ARG A 59 -11.77 -13.29 -26.14
C ARG A 59 -11.64 -12.05 -25.24
N LEU A 60 -10.42 -11.68 -24.88
CA LEU A 60 -10.15 -10.50 -24.06
C LEU A 60 -10.54 -9.21 -24.80
N ALA A 61 -10.30 -9.15 -26.10
CA ALA A 61 -10.60 -8.00 -26.95
C ALA A 61 -12.12 -7.80 -27.06
N ALA A 62 -12.88 -8.88 -27.23
CA ALA A 62 -14.34 -8.85 -27.18
C ALA A 62 -14.91 -8.38 -25.82
N GLN A 63 -14.19 -8.62 -24.71
CA GLN A 63 -14.65 -8.26 -23.36
C GLN A 63 -14.23 -6.86 -22.91
N HIS A 64 -13.04 -6.40 -23.33
CA HIS A 64 -12.40 -5.20 -22.79
C HIS A 64 -11.99 -4.17 -23.84
N GLY A 65 -12.26 -4.44 -25.12
CA GLY A 65 -11.90 -3.60 -26.25
C GLY A 65 -10.55 -3.96 -26.83
N ASP A 66 -10.49 -3.93 -28.17
CA ASP A 66 -9.32 -4.34 -28.94
C ASP A 66 -8.09 -3.49 -28.64
N ASP A 67 -8.24 -2.17 -28.52
CA ASP A 67 -7.12 -1.24 -28.36
C ASP A 67 -6.31 -1.49 -27.07
N VAL A 68 -7.00 -1.70 -25.96
CA VAL A 68 -6.36 -1.96 -24.66
C VAL A 68 -5.61 -3.30 -24.68
N VAL A 69 -6.23 -4.33 -25.26
CA VAL A 69 -5.61 -5.66 -25.37
C VAL A 69 -4.40 -5.62 -26.28
N VAL A 70 -4.52 -5.04 -27.47
CA VAL A 70 -3.42 -4.91 -28.44
C VAL A 70 -2.26 -4.13 -27.83
N THR A 71 -2.55 -3.01 -27.14
CA THR A 71 -1.51 -2.17 -26.52
C THR A 71 -0.81 -2.90 -25.37
N ALA A 72 -1.56 -3.59 -24.51
CA ALA A 72 -0.98 -4.39 -23.42
C ALA A 72 -0.04 -5.49 -23.95
N PHE A 73 -0.48 -6.26 -24.95
CA PHE A 73 0.33 -7.33 -25.55
C PHE A 73 1.53 -6.79 -26.34
N LYS A 74 1.42 -5.63 -26.99
CA LYS A 74 2.57 -4.99 -27.66
C LYS A 74 3.66 -4.56 -26.67
N LYS A 75 3.27 -4.07 -25.48
CA LYS A 75 4.20 -3.61 -24.44
C LYS A 75 4.82 -4.75 -23.64
N VAL A 76 3.99 -5.70 -23.18
CA VAL A 76 4.41 -6.77 -22.23
C VAL A 76 4.67 -8.12 -22.91
N GLY A 77 4.22 -8.27 -24.16
CA GLY A 77 4.35 -9.51 -24.91
C GLY A 77 3.34 -10.59 -24.49
N PRO A 78 3.60 -11.87 -24.84
CA PRO A 78 2.67 -12.98 -24.61
C PRO A 78 2.41 -13.25 -23.11
N ARG A 79 3.31 -12.80 -22.23
CA ARG A 79 3.16 -12.90 -20.77
C ARG A 79 1.93 -12.17 -20.25
N ALA A 80 1.47 -11.12 -20.95
CA ALA A 80 0.26 -10.39 -20.60
C ALA A 80 -0.96 -11.32 -20.45
N GLY A 81 -1.11 -12.28 -21.37
CA GLY A 81 -2.24 -13.22 -21.33
C GLY A 81 -2.24 -14.12 -20.09
N LYS A 82 -1.06 -14.59 -19.65
CA LYS A 82 -0.92 -15.40 -18.43
C LYS A 82 -1.25 -14.56 -17.18
N ILE A 83 -0.67 -13.38 -17.08
CA ILE A 83 -0.86 -12.46 -15.95
C ILE A 83 -2.34 -12.09 -15.81
N VAL A 84 -3.01 -11.72 -16.91
CA VAL A 84 -4.43 -11.36 -16.91
C VAL A 84 -5.31 -12.55 -16.52
N SER A 85 -4.95 -13.76 -16.93
CA SER A 85 -5.70 -14.97 -16.54
C SER A 85 -5.57 -15.34 -15.05
N GLU A 86 -4.42 -15.06 -14.43
CA GLU A 86 -4.17 -15.32 -13.01
C GLU A 86 -4.95 -14.37 -12.08
N VAL A 87 -5.22 -13.15 -12.56
CA VAL A 87 -5.97 -12.12 -11.83
C VAL A 87 -7.48 -12.42 -11.76
N GLY A 88 -7.99 -13.23 -12.69
CA GLY A 88 -9.41 -13.58 -12.81
C GLY A 88 -10.24 -12.57 -13.60
N GLU A 89 -11.42 -13.01 -14.04
CA GLU A 89 -12.28 -12.27 -14.99
C GLU A 89 -12.81 -10.94 -14.44
N GLN A 90 -12.91 -10.78 -13.13
CA GLN A 90 -13.43 -9.55 -12.52
C GLN A 90 -12.47 -8.37 -12.66
N ASN A 91 -11.16 -8.62 -12.63
CA ASN A 91 -10.14 -7.58 -12.63
C ASN A 91 -9.27 -7.59 -13.91
N SER A 92 -9.60 -8.44 -14.89
CA SER A 92 -8.87 -8.57 -16.16
C SER A 92 -8.84 -7.26 -16.96
N GLY A 93 -9.95 -6.52 -16.98
CA GLY A 93 -10.02 -5.22 -17.65
C GLY A 93 -9.09 -4.18 -17.02
N LEU A 94 -9.03 -4.12 -15.68
CA LEU A 94 -8.13 -3.22 -14.95
C LEU A 94 -6.66 -3.62 -15.16
N ALA A 95 -6.37 -4.92 -15.08
CA ALA A 95 -5.04 -5.47 -15.35
C ALA A 95 -4.56 -5.10 -16.76
N LEU A 96 -5.40 -5.31 -17.79
CA LEU A 96 -5.10 -4.94 -19.17
C LEU A 96 -4.84 -3.43 -19.32
N ARG A 97 -5.65 -2.59 -18.69
CA ARG A 97 -5.46 -1.13 -18.72
C ARG A 97 -4.12 -0.72 -18.10
N LEU A 98 -3.74 -1.32 -16.97
CA LEU A 98 -2.45 -1.07 -16.33
C LEU A 98 -1.27 -1.51 -17.20
N LEU A 99 -1.33 -2.71 -17.78
CA LEU A 99 -0.30 -3.22 -18.69
C LEU A 99 -0.21 -2.37 -19.98
N ALA A 100 -1.35 -1.90 -20.50
CA ALA A 100 -1.40 -1.01 -21.66
C ALA A 100 -0.79 0.36 -21.34
N LYS A 101 -0.99 0.89 -20.13
CA LYS A 101 -0.46 2.21 -19.73
C LYS A 101 1.02 2.14 -19.36
N HIS A 102 1.39 1.25 -18.45
CA HIS A 102 2.73 1.20 -17.83
C HIS A 102 3.63 0.06 -18.34
N GLY A 103 3.14 -0.83 -19.21
CA GLY A 103 3.96 -1.91 -19.77
C GLY A 103 4.43 -2.91 -18.71
N ASP A 104 5.70 -3.30 -18.79
CA ASP A 104 6.29 -4.33 -17.92
C ASP A 104 6.33 -3.92 -16.45
N GLU A 105 6.37 -2.61 -16.14
CA GLU A 105 6.38 -2.13 -14.76
C GLU A 105 5.08 -2.50 -14.02
N ALA A 106 3.94 -2.50 -14.73
CA ALA A 106 2.64 -2.88 -14.17
C ALA A 106 2.56 -4.37 -13.76
N VAL A 107 3.46 -5.23 -14.25
CA VAL A 107 3.46 -6.66 -13.88
C VAL A 107 3.58 -6.85 -12.37
N ALA A 108 4.37 -5.99 -11.70
CA ALA A 108 4.54 -6.03 -10.25
C ALA A 108 3.26 -5.70 -9.46
N ILE A 109 2.39 -4.87 -10.03
CA ILE A 109 1.09 -4.51 -9.43
C ILE A 109 0.06 -5.59 -9.73
N VAL A 110 -0.03 -5.99 -10.99
CA VAL A 110 -1.07 -6.91 -11.47
C VAL A 110 -0.93 -8.30 -10.81
N GLY A 111 0.30 -8.73 -10.50
CA GLY A 111 0.55 -9.98 -9.77
C GLY A 111 0.17 -9.94 -8.28
N LYS A 112 -0.14 -8.77 -7.70
CA LYS A 112 -0.47 -8.60 -6.28
C LYS A 112 -1.92 -8.18 -6.10
N ARG A 113 -2.70 -9.03 -5.43
CA ARG A 113 -4.14 -8.77 -5.20
C ARG A 113 -4.40 -7.49 -4.39
N SER A 114 -3.58 -7.22 -3.38
CA SER A 114 -3.65 -6.01 -2.53
C SER A 114 -3.38 -4.74 -3.34
N ALA A 115 -2.25 -4.68 -4.06
CA ALA A 115 -1.91 -3.57 -4.95
C ALA A 115 -2.98 -3.34 -6.03
N LEU A 116 -3.44 -4.39 -6.72
CA LEU A 116 -4.48 -4.27 -7.73
C LEU A 116 -5.82 -3.79 -7.13
N GLY A 117 -6.16 -4.23 -5.91
CA GLY A 117 -7.32 -3.76 -5.16
C GLY A 117 -7.22 -2.28 -4.74
N ALA A 118 -6.02 -1.81 -4.40
CA ALA A 118 -5.77 -0.40 -4.14
C ALA A 118 -5.98 0.45 -5.40
N VAL A 119 -5.45 0.00 -6.56
CA VAL A 119 -5.69 0.67 -7.85
C VAL A 119 -7.17 0.65 -8.23
N ALA A 120 -7.89 -0.45 -7.99
CA ALA A 120 -9.31 -0.52 -8.27
C ALA A 120 -10.13 0.52 -7.47
N ARG A 121 -9.73 0.80 -6.23
CA ARG A 121 -10.42 1.75 -5.34
C ARG A 121 -10.03 3.21 -5.58
N TYR A 122 -8.75 3.46 -5.82
CA TYR A 122 -8.18 4.81 -5.81
C TYR A 122 -7.70 5.28 -7.19
N GLY A 123 -7.77 4.42 -8.20
CA GLY A 123 -7.51 4.77 -9.60
C GLY A 123 -6.04 4.83 -9.95
N ASP A 124 -5.74 5.62 -10.98
CA ASP A 124 -4.43 5.64 -11.62
C ASP A 124 -3.35 6.26 -10.73
N ASP A 125 -3.69 7.18 -9.84
CA ASP A 125 -2.73 7.77 -8.88
C ASP A 125 -2.18 6.71 -7.93
N ALA A 126 -3.00 5.74 -7.52
CA ALA A 126 -2.53 4.62 -6.72
C ALA A 126 -1.61 3.70 -7.53
N ALA A 127 -1.87 3.50 -8.82
CA ALA A 127 -0.98 2.73 -9.67
C ALA A 127 0.39 3.41 -9.79
N GLU A 128 0.39 4.72 -10.08
CA GLU A 128 1.62 5.50 -10.19
C GLU A 128 2.40 5.53 -8.85
N ALA A 129 1.71 5.75 -7.73
CA ALA A 129 2.30 5.70 -6.40
C ALA A 129 2.94 4.33 -6.10
N ILE A 130 2.26 3.23 -6.40
CA ILE A 130 2.77 1.88 -6.14
C ILE A 130 3.93 1.53 -7.08
N LEU A 131 3.89 1.95 -8.36
CA LEU A 131 5.03 1.75 -9.27
C LEU A 131 6.26 2.52 -8.79
N LYS A 132 6.07 3.77 -8.39
CA LYS A 132 7.15 4.67 -7.96
C LYS A 132 7.79 4.24 -6.64
N HIS A 133 6.99 3.72 -5.70
CA HIS A 133 7.43 3.46 -4.32
C HIS A 133 7.43 1.98 -3.91
N GLY A 134 6.93 1.08 -4.75
CA GLY A 134 6.85 -0.36 -4.47
C GLY A 134 5.95 -0.68 -3.28
N SER A 135 6.43 -1.56 -2.38
CA SER A 135 5.68 -1.97 -1.18
C SER A 135 5.40 -0.82 -0.21
N VAL A 136 6.26 0.20 -0.18
CA VAL A 136 6.05 1.42 0.61
C VAL A 136 4.83 2.18 0.09
N GLY A 137 4.67 2.25 -1.23
CA GLY A 137 3.51 2.88 -1.85
C GLY A 137 2.23 2.13 -1.53
N GLU A 138 2.26 0.81 -1.66
CA GLU A 138 1.13 -0.08 -1.32
C GLU A 138 0.66 0.13 0.12
N GLN A 139 1.58 0.10 1.09
CA GLN A 139 1.26 0.30 2.51
C GLN A 139 0.62 1.66 2.80
N LEU A 140 1.19 2.73 2.23
CA LEU A 140 0.70 4.09 2.48
C LEU A 140 -0.64 4.36 1.79
N VAL A 141 -0.87 3.82 0.60
CA VAL A 141 -2.17 3.90 -0.09
C VAL A 141 -3.25 3.11 0.67
N GLU A 142 -2.91 1.96 1.25
CA GLU A 142 -3.86 1.22 2.09
C GLU A 142 -4.19 1.96 3.40
N THR A 143 -3.19 2.62 4.00
CA THR A 143 -3.35 3.31 5.30
C THR A 143 -4.05 4.65 5.16
N PHE A 144 -3.70 5.45 4.14
CA PHE A 144 -4.18 6.82 3.94
C PHE A 144 -5.06 6.98 2.70
N ALA A 145 -5.54 5.87 2.12
CA ALA A 145 -6.48 5.85 1.01
C ALA A 145 -6.03 6.72 -0.19
N ARG A 146 -6.93 7.57 -0.69
CA ARG A 146 -6.69 8.41 -1.87
C ARG A 146 -5.63 9.46 -1.59
N GLU A 147 -5.64 10.07 -0.40
CA GLU A 147 -4.69 11.09 0.01
C GLU A 147 -3.26 10.53 0.01
N GLY A 148 -3.09 9.28 0.45
CA GLY A 148 -1.82 8.56 0.36
C GLY A 148 -1.32 8.39 -1.07
N ALA A 149 -2.21 8.05 -2.01
CA ALA A 149 -1.87 7.92 -3.42
C ALA A 149 -1.43 9.26 -4.03
N GLU A 150 -2.24 10.31 -3.86
CA GLU A 150 -1.97 11.64 -4.41
C GLU A 150 -0.68 12.26 -3.84
N ALA A 151 -0.44 12.09 -2.53
CA ALA A 151 0.80 12.51 -1.90
C ALA A 151 2.02 11.79 -2.49
N LEU A 152 1.92 10.47 -2.69
CA LEU A 152 3.04 9.65 -3.17
C LEU A 152 3.43 9.96 -4.62
N VAL A 153 2.48 10.32 -5.47
CA VAL A 153 2.77 10.79 -6.83
C VAL A 153 3.71 12.01 -6.79
N LYS A 154 3.51 12.91 -5.81
CA LYS A 154 4.23 14.18 -5.68
C LYS A 154 5.56 14.13 -4.93
N VAL A 155 5.90 13.02 -4.29
CA VAL A 155 7.16 12.89 -3.53
C VAL A 155 8.15 11.93 -4.17
N THR A 156 9.44 12.19 -3.95
CA THR A 156 10.54 11.28 -4.34
C THR A 156 10.47 9.94 -3.60
N PRO A 157 11.05 8.85 -4.15
CA PRO A 157 11.13 7.56 -3.47
C PRO A 157 11.76 7.60 -2.07
N GLN A 158 12.73 8.49 -1.85
CA GLN A 158 13.34 8.68 -0.54
C GLN A 158 12.33 9.25 0.47
N ASN A 159 11.57 10.26 0.06
CA ASN A 159 10.54 10.88 0.90
C ASN A 159 9.34 9.94 1.11
N GLY A 160 8.96 9.13 0.12
CA GLY A 160 7.98 8.05 0.30
C GLY A 160 8.39 7.07 1.42
N ARG A 161 9.66 6.67 1.49
CA ARG A 161 10.18 5.84 2.61
C ARG A 161 10.12 6.57 3.95
N ARG A 162 10.41 7.87 4.00
CA ARG A 162 10.30 8.69 5.21
C ARG A 162 8.85 8.77 5.70
N LEU A 163 7.89 8.95 4.80
CA LEU A 163 6.46 8.93 5.13
C LEU A 163 6.03 7.58 5.71
N ALA A 164 6.50 6.46 5.14
CA ALA A 164 6.19 5.14 5.69
C ALA A 164 6.79 4.93 7.09
N MET A 165 8.00 5.43 7.35
CA MET A 165 8.57 5.40 8.71
C MET A 165 7.73 6.25 9.69
N LEU A 166 7.33 7.47 9.29
CA LEU A 166 6.46 8.31 10.13
C LEU A 166 5.10 7.68 10.39
N ALA A 167 4.54 6.96 9.41
CA ALA A 167 3.28 6.24 9.54
C ALA A 167 3.42 5.03 10.48
N ALA A 168 4.50 4.26 10.35
CA ALA A 168 4.80 3.13 11.23
C ALA A 168 4.99 3.58 12.70
N ASP A 169 5.59 4.75 12.91
CA ASP A 169 5.77 5.36 14.23
C ASP A 169 4.49 6.02 14.77
N GLY A 170 3.38 6.03 14.00
CA GLY A 170 2.12 6.69 14.37
C GLY A 170 2.18 8.22 14.40
N THR A 171 3.27 8.81 13.91
CA THR A 171 3.46 10.28 13.85
C THR A 171 2.77 10.89 12.63
N MET A 172 2.64 10.13 11.55
CA MET A 172 1.95 10.58 10.34
C MET A 172 0.43 10.55 10.54
N LYS A 173 -0.17 11.73 10.70
CA LYS A 173 -1.63 11.89 10.81
C LYS A 173 -2.25 12.22 9.44
N PRO A 174 -3.55 11.94 9.21
CA PRO A 174 -4.22 12.24 7.95
C PRO A 174 -4.12 13.72 7.53
N GLU A 175 -4.15 14.63 8.50
CA GLU A 175 -4.04 16.06 8.25
C GLU A 175 -2.67 16.44 7.68
N LEU A 176 -1.60 15.80 8.14
CA LEU A 176 -0.26 15.98 7.58
C LEU A 176 -0.18 15.42 6.16
N MET A 177 -0.89 14.34 5.86
CA MET A 177 -0.94 13.79 4.51
C MET A 177 -1.54 14.80 3.53
N SER A 178 -2.60 15.51 3.92
CA SER A 178 -3.19 16.59 3.12
C SER A 178 -2.21 17.73 2.80
N VAL A 179 -1.24 17.99 3.68
CA VAL A 179 -0.20 18.99 3.44
C VAL A 179 0.82 18.45 2.44
N VAL A 180 1.24 17.19 2.57
CA VAL A 180 2.11 16.53 1.58
C VAL A 180 1.44 16.46 0.21
N THR A 181 0.14 16.17 0.14
CA THR A 181 -0.61 16.20 -1.12
C THR A 181 -0.59 17.58 -1.76
N ARG A 182 -0.53 18.67 -0.99
CA ARG A 182 -0.48 20.04 -1.54
C ARG A 182 0.93 20.47 -1.94
N TYR A 183 1.92 20.24 -1.08
CA TYR A 183 3.28 20.81 -1.21
C TYR A 183 4.38 19.78 -1.53
N GLY A 184 4.03 18.50 -1.70
CA GLY A 184 4.95 17.45 -2.17
C GLY A 184 6.16 17.25 -1.27
N ASP A 185 7.35 17.20 -1.88
CA ASP A 185 8.61 16.90 -1.21
C ASP A 185 8.99 17.92 -0.12
N GLU A 186 8.70 19.21 -0.31
CA GLU A 186 9.03 20.26 0.67
C GLU A 186 8.32 20.05 2.00
N ALA A 187 7.02 19.75 1.96
CA ALA A 187 6.26 19.40 3.16
C ALA A 187 6.77 18.11 3.80
N CYS A 188 7.08 17.09 3.00
CA CYS A 188 7.62 15.84 3.55
C CYS A 188 8.96 16.07 4.27
N GLU A 189 9.87 16.86 3.69
CA GLU A 189 11.14 17.21 4.31
C GLU A 189 10.95 17.96 5.62
N PHE A 190 10.07 18.96 5.61
CA PHE A 190 9.75 19.76 6.79
C PHE A 190 9.18 18.89 7.91
N ILE A 191 8.19 18.05 7.62
CA ILE A 191 7.55 17.14 8.58
C ILE A 191 8.60 16.19 9.16
N TRP A 192 9.47 15.62 8.32
CA TRP A 192 10.52 14.71 8.76
C TRP A 192 11.50 15.35 9.74
N ARG A 193 11.97 16.57 9.44
CA ARG A 193 12.90 17.32 10.31
C ARG A 193 12.24 17.73 11.64
N ASN A 194 10.92 17.91 11.65
CA ASN A 194 10.18 18.48 12.77
C ASN A 194 9.20 17.51 13.44
N LYS A 195 9.36 16.20 13.27
CA LYS A 195 8.44 15.17 13.76
C LYS A 195 8.11 15.27 15.26
N GLY A 196 9.08 15.67 16.07
CA GLY A 196 8.89 15.85 17.53
C GLY A 196 8.01 17.06 17.87
N ALA A 197 8.18 18.18 17.17
CA ALA A 197 7.36 19.38 17.39
C ALA A 197 5.92 19.16 16.90
N LEU A 198 5.76 18.50 15.76
CA LEU A 198 4.44 18.18 15.17
C LEU A 198 3.67 17.12 15.97
N ALA A 199 4.31 16.41 16.91
CA ALA A 199 3.59 15.55 17.85
C ALA A 199 2.71 16.36 18.81
N THR A 200 3.05 17.63 19.06
CA THR A 200 2.24 18.53 19.90
C THR A 200 1.02 19.04 19.13
N GLY A 201 -0.18 18.88 19.71
CA GLY A 201 -1.44 19.19 19.03
C GLY A 201 -1.55 20.65 18.58
N ALA A 202 -1.03 21.59 19.35
CA ALA A 202 -1.08 23.02 19.01
C ALA A 202 -0.25 23.36 17.77
N VAL A 203 1.01 22.90 17.71
CA VAL A 203 1.91 23.16 16.57
C VAL A 203 1.42 22.47 15.31
N LEU A 204 0.90 21.25 15.44
CA LEU A 204 0.26 20.56 14.33
C LEU A 204 -0.92 21.36 13.77
N ALA A 205 -1.80 21.87 14.64
CA ALA A 205 -2.97 22.61 14.22
C ALA A 205 -2.59 23.90 13.47
N THR A 206 -1.59 24.64 13.95
CA THR A 206 -1.11 25.85 13.26
C THR A 206 -0.44 25.52 11.93
N PHE A 207 0.37 24.48 11.88
CA PHE A 207 1.04 24.03 10.66
C PHE A 207 0.03 23.56 9.59
N VAL A 208 -0.98 22.78 9.97
CA VAL A 208 -2.01 22.31 9.04
C VAL A 208 -2.88 23.46 8.52
N ALA A 209 -3.16 24.46 9.36
CA ALA A 209 -3.96 25.63 9.00
C ALA A 209 -3.21 26.57 8.04
N SER A 210 -1.89 26.73 8.20
CA SER A 210 -1.07 27.63 7.38
C SER A 210 0.34 27.07 7.23
N PRO A 211 0.58 26.11 6.32
CA PRO A 211 1.87 25.45 6.16
C PRO A 211 2.92 26.35 5.48
N GLU A 212 2.51 27.24 4.57
CA GLU A 212 3.40 28.06 3.74
C GLU A 212 4.48 28.82 4.53
N PRO A 213 4.16 29.57 5.61
CA PRO A 213 5.18 30.30 6.36
C PRO A 213 6.27 29.39 6.97
N TYR A 214 5.91 28.16 7.31
CA TYR A 214 6.85 27.19 7.86
C TYR A 214 7.71 26.55 6.77
N LEU A 215 7.13 26.24 5.62
CA LEU A 215 7.84 25.65 4.48
C LEU A 215 8.83 26.63 3.86
N GLU A 216 8.44 27.91 3.76
CA GLU A 216 9.31 29.00 3.30
C GLU A 216 10.37 29.40 4.34
N GLY A 217 10.24 28.91 5.58
CA GLY A 217 11.15 29.23 6.69
C GLY A 217 10.96 30.63 7.28
N THR A 218 9.88 31.33 6.95
CA THR A 218 9.53 32.63 7.55
C THR A 218 9.07 32.48 9.01
N GLN A 219 8.54 31.31 9.38
CA GLN A 219 8.16 30.95 10.74
C GLN A 219 8.89 29.70 11.24
N GLN A 220 9.55 29.79 12.40
CA GLN A 220 10.19 28.64 13.06
C GLN A 220 9.25 28.03 14.12
N LEU A 221 9.22 26.69 14.22
CA LEU A 221 8.37 26.00 15.20
C LEU A 221 8.76 26.28 16.66
N VAL A 222 10.02 26.63 16.92
CA VAL A 222 10.55 26.86 18.27
C VAL A 222 9.87 28.04 18.95
N SER A 223 9.56 29.12 18.20
CA SER A 223 8.86 30.27 18.77
C SER A 223 7.42 29.91 19.13
N THR A 224 6.75 29.09 18.32
CA THR A 224 5.38 28.63 18.60
C THR A 224 5.30 27.75 19.84
N VAL A 225 6.27 26.84 20.05
CA VAL A 225 6.31 25.99 21.25
C VAL A 225 6.59 26.82 22.50
N ALA A 226 7.54 27.76 22.43
CA ALA A 226 7.85 28.64 23.55
C ALA A 226 6.66 29.53 23.90
N GLU A 227 6.01 30.15 22.91
CA GLU A 227 4.81 30.96 23.15
C GLU A 227 3.63 30.14 23.66
N ALA A 228 3.39 28.95 23.10
CA ALA A 228 2.30 28.08 23.55
C ALA A 228 2.55 27.47 24.93
N ALA A 229 3.80 27.31 25.35
CA ALA A 229 4.14 26.88 26.71
C ALA A 229 4.05 28.03 27.73
N VAL A 230 4.36 29.27 27.31
CA VAL A 230 4.46 30.42 28.22
C VAL A 230 3.15 31.22 28.31
N LYS A 231 2.39 31.38 27.23
CA LYS A 231 1.10 32.12 27.24
C LYS A 231 0.01 31.54 28.13
N PRO A 232 -0.22 30.20 28.24
CA PRO A 232 -1.23 29.70 29.16
C PRO A 232 -0.85 29.88 30.64
N LEU A 233 0.38 30.28 30.95
CA LEU A 233 0.75 30.66 32.33
C LEU A 233 0.69 32.17 32.58
N ALA A 234 0.83 33.00 31.53
CA ALA A 234 0.83 34.45 31.65
C ALA A 234 -0.56 35.08 31.51
N ASP A 235 -1.42 34.54 30.63
CA ASP A 235 -2.72 35.14 30.28
C ASP A 235 -3.93 34.36 30.78
N VAL A 236 -3.75 33.27 31.54
CA VAL A 236 -4.87 32.75 32.34
C VAL A 236 -5.15 33.81 33.40
N PRO A 237 -6.31 34.50 33.36
CA PRO A 237 -6.63 35.47 34.39
C PRO A 237 -6.55 34.71 35.71
N ARG A 238 -5.77 35.21 36.67
CA ARG A 238 -5.73 34.63 38.03
C ARG A 238 -7.14 34.41 38.59
N VAL A 239 -8.12 35.15 38.09
CA VAL A 239 -9.55 35.05 38.37
C VAL A 239 -10.19 33.77 37.82
N VAL A 240 -9.89 33.33 36.58
CA VAL A 240 -10.47 32.11 36.00
C VAL A 240 -9.78 30.85 36.53
N ALA A 241 -8.47 30.91 36.79
CA ALA A 241 -7.79 29.82 37.52
C ALA A 241 -8.28 29.71 38.97
N ALA A 242 -8.58 30.83 39.64
CA ALA A 242 -9.14 30.82 40.99
C ALA A 242 -10.60 30.34 41.02
N GLU A 243 -11.46 30.74 40.06
CA GLU A 243 -12.85 30.26 39.99
C GLU A 243 -12.95 28.81 39.52
N ALA A 244 -12.12 28.37 38.56
CA ALA A 244 -12.06 26.97 38.17
C ALA A 244 -11.48 26.10 39.29
N ALA A 245 -10.49 26.59 40.05
CA ALA A 245 -9.97 25.87 41.22
C ALA A 245 -10.96 25.84 42.40
N ALA A 246 -11.79 26.87 42.56
CA ALA A 246 -12.78 26.95 43.64
C ALA A 246 -14.06 26.14 43.35
N ASN A 247 -14.47 26.02 42.09
CA ASN A 247 -15.72 25.32 41.71
C ASN A 247 -15.52 23.93 41.09
N THR A 248 -14.28 23.53 40.77
CA THR A 248 -14.03 22.15 40.32
C THR A 248 -13.78 21.26 41.52
N ASN A 249 -14.61 20.24 41.70
CA ASN A 249 -14.31 19.18 42.64
C ASN A 249 -13.08 18.40 42.13
N TRP A 250 -11.92 18.67 42.74
CA TRP A 250 -10.64 18.04 42.36
C TRP A 250 -10.58 16.57 42.74
N THR A 251 -11.43 16.12 43.67
CA THR A 251 -11.43 14.74 44.16
C THR A 251 -11.58 13.70 43.03
N PRO A 252 -12.53 13.78 42.09
CA PRO A 252 -12.64 12.82 40.99
C PRO A 252 -11.42 12.82 40.05
N ILE A 253 -10.83 13.98 39.74
CA ILE A 253 -9.67 14.06 38.84
C ILE A 253 -8.45 13.41 39.49
N VAL A 254 -8.21 13.74 40.76
CA VAL A 254 -7.11 13.18 41.54
C VAL A 254 -7.30 11.68 41.75
N VAL A 255 -8.53 11.23 42.06
CA VAL A 255 -8.87 9.80 42.17
C VAL A 255 -8.63 9.08 40.84
N CYS A 256 -9.08 9.63 39.70
CA CYS A 256 -8.82 9.05 38.38
C CYS A 256 -7.32 8.94 38.07
N LEU A 257 -6.53 9.95 38.46
CA LEU A 257 -5.08 9.93 38.31
C LEU A 257 -4.43 8.83 39.14
N PHE A 258 -4.79 8.70 40.42
CA PHE A 258 -4.28 7.65 41.30
C PHE A 258 -4.73 6.25 40.87
N VAL A 259 -5.98 6.10 40.41
CA VAL A 259 -6.49 4.82 39.87
C VAL A 259 -5.74 4.46 38.58
N GLY A 260 -5.54 5.42 37.68
CA GLY A 260 -4.76 5.23 36.45
C GLY A 260 -3.32 4.82 36.74
N LEU A 261 -2.67 5.51 37.68
CA LEU A 261 -1.30 5.18 38.10
C LEU A 261 -1.23 3.80 38.78
N GLY A 262 -2.21 3.49 39.64
CA GLY A 262 -2.33 2.20 40.32
C GLY A 262 -2.52 1.05 39.33
N LEU A 263 -3.40 1.21 38.33
CA LEU A 263 -3.61 0.24 37.26
C LEU A 263 -2.36 0.07 36.39
N TRP A 264 -1.64 1.16 36.12
CA TRP A 264 -0.39 1.10 35.37
C TRP A 264 0.70 0.34 36.13
N VAL A 265 0.91 0.65 37.41
CA VAL A 265 1.85 -0.05 38.30
C VAL A 265 1.44 -1.52 38.48
N TRP A 266 0.16 -1.80 38.66
CA TRP A 266 -0.35 -3.17 38.75
C TRP A 266 -0.08 -3.97 37.47
N ARG A 267 -0.38 -3.38 36.30
CA ARG A 267 -0.10 -4.01 34.99
C ARG A 267 1.40 -4.21 34.75
N TRP A 268 2.25 -3.28 35.20
CA TRP A 268 3.69 -3.42 35.15
C TRP A 268 4.18 -4.56 36.04
N SER A 269 3.75 -4.61 37.30
CA SER A 269 4.13 -5.66 38.26
C SER A 269 3.67 -7.06 37.81
N SER A 270 2.50 -7.15 37.16
CA SER A 270 1.97 -8.40 36.60
C SER A 270 2.85 -8.91 35.45
N ARG A 271 3.37 -8.01 34.61
CA ARG A 271 4.32 -8.37 33.54
C ARG A 271 5.66 -8.84 34.11
N VAL A 272 6.18 -8.15 35.13
CA VAL A 272 7.44 -8.56 35.80
C VAL A 272 7.28 -9.94 36.46
N SER A 273 6.12 -10.22 37.06
CA SER A 273 5.82 -11.52 37.66
C SER A 273 5.75 -12.65 36.62
N ALA A 274 5.17 -12.39 35.45
CA ALA A 274 5.15 -13.36 34.35
C ALA A 274 6.56 -13.67 33.83
N VAL A 275 7.41 -12.64 33.68
CA VAL A 275 8.80 -12.82 33.22
C VAL A 275 9.64 -13.60 34.23
N THR A 276 9.48 -13.31 35.52
CA THR A 276 10.20 -14.04 36.59
C THR A 276 9.78 -15.51 36.68
N ALA A 277 8.49 -15.82 36.50
CA ALA A 277 8.00 -17.20 36.42
C ALA A 277 8.62 -17.97 35.24
N VAL A 278 8.68 -17.34 34.06
CA VAL A 278 9.29 -17.93 32.86
C VAL A 278 10.79 -18.17 33.06
N LEU A 279 11.51 -17.22 33.68
CA LEU A 279 12.94 -17.38 33.98
C LEU A 279 13.18 -18.51 34.99
N HIS A 280 12.35 -18.63 36.03
CA HIS A 280 12.47 -19.72 37.00
C HIS A 280 12.21 -21.10 36.35
N GLN A 281 11.24 -21.18 35.44
CA GLN A 281 10.96 -22.40 34.68
C GLN A 281 12.08 -22.75 33.69
N ALA A 282 12.69 -21.76 33.05
CA ALA A 282 13.85 -21.96 32.17
C ALA A 282 15.08 -22.46 32.93
N VAL A 283 15.34 -21.92 34.14
CA VAL A 283 16.43 -22.38 35.01
C VAL A 283 16.17 -23.80 35.52
N SER A 284 14.92 -24.12 35.91
CA SER A 284 14.54 -25.47 36.34
C SER A 284 14.61 -26.52 35.23
N ASN A 285 14.30 -26.16 33.98
CA ASN A 285 14.43 -27.08 32.85
C ASN A 285 15.90 -27.33 32.47
N ARG A 286 16.79 -26.38 32.76
CA ARG A 286 18.22 -26.53 32.49
C ARG A 286 18.91 -27.50 33.45
N SER A 287 18.43 -27.64 34.68
CA SER A 287 18.98 -28.60 35.64
C SER A 287 18.53 -30.04 35.39
N THR A 288 17.35 -30.26 34.81
CA THR A 288 16.84 -31.59 34.44
C THR A 288 17.34 -32.07 33.07
N GLY A 289 17.65 -31.16 32.13
CA GLY A 289 18.17 -31.50 30.80
C GLY A 289 19.65 -31.92 30.72
N ALA A 290 20.42 -31.78 31.80
CA ALA A 290 21.86 -32.09 31.80
C ALA A 290 22.20 -33.59 32.01
N ARG A 291 21.20 -34.49 32.10
CA ARG A 291 21.42 -35.95 32.12
C ARG A 291 21.02 -36.56 30.78
N ARG A 292 22.02 -37.15 30.10
CA ARG A 292 21.98 -37.93 28.84
C ARG A 292 22.27 -37.15 27.55
N VAL A 293 23.50 -36.63 27.44
CA VAL A 293 24.20 -36.73 26.15
C VAL A 293 25.19 -37.87 26.32
N SER A 294 24.84 -39.06 25.82
CA SER A 294 25.80 -40.15 25.69
C SER A 294 26.92 -39.70 24.75
N PRO A 295 28.19 -40.00 25.06
CA PRO A 295 29.29 -39.62 24.19
C PRO A 295 29.11 -40.24 22.80
N PRO A 296 29.42 -39.50 21.72
CA PRO A 296 29.33 -40.02 20.36
C PRO A 296 30.27 -41.21 20.19
N SER A 297 29.76 -42.27 19.57
CA SER A 297 30.52 -43.44 19.17
C SER A 297 31.70 -43.03 18.28
N PRO A 298 32.88 -43.65 18.43
CA PRO A 298 34.05 -43.32 17.63
C PRO A 298 33.79 -43.55 16.13
N PRO A 299 34.40 -42.74 15.26
CA PRO A 299 34.19 -42.83 13.81
C PRO A 299 34.69 -44.18 13.30
N GLU A 300 33.76 -44.88 12.64
CA GLU A 300 34.01 -46.08 11.86
C GLU A 300 35.05 -45.74 10.78
N GLN A 301 36.23 -46.37 10.87
CA GLN A 301 37.29 -46.24 9.88
C GLN A 301 36.80 -46.81 8.56
N ILE A 302 36.28 -45.95 7.69
CA ILE A 302 36.06 -46.29 6.28
C ILE A 302 37.44 -46.32 5.63
N GLY A 303 37.83 -47.55 5.29
CA GLY A 303 39.11 -47.89 4.71
C GLY A 303 39.41 -47.18 3.40
N GLY A 304 40.71 -47.08 3.14
CA GLY A 304 41.26 -46.48 1.95
C GLY A 304 40.84 -47.18 0.66
N GLY A 305 40.91 -46.41 -0.42
CA GLY A 305 40.87 -46.90 -1.78
C GLY A 305 41.42 -45.79 -2.68
N ASP A 306 42.73 -45.90 -2.96
CA ASP A 306 43.37 -45.79 -4.27
C ASP A 306 43.02 -44.59 -5.17
N ALA A 307 43.95 -43.67 -5.42
CA ALA A 307 45.09 -43.77 -6.35
C ALA A 307 44.67 -43.67 -7.83
N GLY A 308 45.14 -42.61 -8.49
CA GLY A 308 45.01 -42.36 -9.93
C GLY A 308 44.93 -40.85 -10.20
N SER A 309 46.03 -40.09 -10.28
CA SER A 309 47.07 -40.08 -11.33
C SER A 309 46.51 -40.01 -12.75
N SER A 310 46.43 -38.80 -13.31
CA SER A 310 46.96 -38.48 -14.65
C SER A 310 46.75 -37.00 -15.01
N ASN A 311 47.89 -36.33 -15.24
CA ASN A 311 48.19 -35.19 -16.13
C ASN A 311 47.23 -34.01 -16.29
#